data_AF-A0A365KLA7-F1
#
_entry.id   AF-A0A365KLA7-F1
#
_cell.length_a   1.000
_cell.length_b   1.000
_cell.length_c   1.000
_cell.angle_alpha   90.00
_cell.angle_beta   90.00
_cell.angle_gamma   90.00
#
_symmetry.space_group_name_H-M   'P 1'
#
loop_
_entity.id
_entity.type
_entity.pdbx_description
1 polymer ?
#
loop_
_entity_poly.entity_id
_entity_poly.type
_entity_poly.pdbx_seq_one_letter_code
_entity_poly.pdbx_strand_id
1 'polypeptide(L)'
;MKSTGIVRKVDQLGRIVTPIELRRSLGVSVGDPMEIFLEDDKIILKKYETDRTCAITGEILNENVESTYVKGLYLSPRGAEILLKELQSHTQ
;
A
#
# COMPACT_ATOMS: atom_id res chain seq x y z
N MET A 1 -1.20 -16.82 10.91
CA MET A 1 -0.43 -17.04 9.66
C MET A 1 -0.90 -18.34 9.03
N LYS A 2 -1.20 -18.37 7.71
CA LYS A 2 -1.47 -19.61 6.99
C LYS A 2 -0.16 -20.10 6.37
N SER A 3 0.34 -21.27 6.78
CA SER A 3 1.50 -21.88 6.16
C SER A 3 1.08 -22.54 4.85
N THR A 4 1.72 -22.16 3.75
CA THR A 4 1.47 -22.74 2.43
C THR A 4 2.39 -23.94 2.16
N GLY A 5 3.43 -24.13 2.98
CA GLY A 5 4.41 -25.20 2.83
C GLY A 5 5.27 -25.12 1.56
N ILE A 6 5.19 -24.02 0.80
CA ILE A 6 5.89 -23.88 -0.47
C ILE A 6 7.31 -23.37 -0.23
N VAL A 7 8.31 -24.13 -0.66
CA VAL A 7 9.73 -23.76 -0.59
C VAL A 7 10.25 -23.47 -2.00
N ARG A 8 10.94 -22.34 -2.16
CA ARG A 8 11.64 -21.99 -3.41
C ARG A 8 13.10 -21.65 -3.15
N LYS A 9 13.94 -22.09 -4.09
CA LYS A 9 15.34 -21.70 -4.13
C LYS A 9 15.45 -20.27 -4.63
N VAL A 10 16.40 -19.55 -4.06
CA VAL A 10 16.87 -18.26 -4.56
C VAL A 10 17.62 -18.51 -5.86
N ASP A 11 17.42 -17.66 -6.86
CA ASP A 11 18.17 -17.76 -8.12
C ASP A 11 19.60 -17.20 -7.99
N GLN A 12 20.36 -17.21 -9.08
CA GLN A 12 21.76 -16.75 -9.08
C GLN A 12 21.92 -15.26 -8.77
N LEU A 13 20.85 -14.47 -8.86
CA LEU A 13 20.84 -13.02 -8.64
C LEU A 13 20.19 -12.63 -7.31
N GLY A 14 19.83 -13.61 -6.46
CA GLY A 14 19.17 -13.31 -5.19
C GLY A 14 17.65 -13.17 -5.27
N ARG A 15 17.02 -13.45 -6.43
CA ARG A 15 15.58 -13.29 -6.61
C ARG A 15 14.84 -14.55 -6.18
N ILE A 16 13.61 -14.36 -5.68
CA ILE A 16 12.68 -15.44 -5.35
C ILE A 16 11.48 -15.34 -6.28
N VAL A 17 11.03 -16.47 -6.81
CA VAL A 17 9.85 -16.53 -7.68
C VAL A 17 8.61 -16.80 -6.83
N THR A 18 7.63 -15.90 -6.91
CA THR A 18 6.31 -16.11 -6.30
C THR A 18 5.51 -17.16 -7.08
N PRO A 19 5.09 -18.27 -6.45
CA PRO A 19 4.24 -19.30 -7.06
C PRO A 19 2.98 -18.71 -7.72
N ILE A 20 2.51 -19.36 -8.80
CA ILE A 20 1.37 -18.87 -9.57
C ILE A 20 0.08 -18.85 -8.74
N GLU A 21 -0.06 -19.79 -7.80
CA GLU A 21 -1.19 -19.91 -6.88
C GLU A 21 -1.27 -18.69 -5.96
N LEU A 22 -0.13 -18.27 -5.39
CA LEU A 22 -0.08 -17.08 -4.54
C LEU A 22 -0.35 -15.81 -5.32
N ARG A 23 0.18 -15.69 -6.55
CA ARG A 23 -0.10 -14.55 -7.43
C ARG A 23 -1.59 -14.41 -7.72
N ARG A 24 -2.28 -15.51 -8.04
CA ARG A 24 -3.74 -15.51 -8.26
C ARG A 24 -4.50 -15.14 -6.99
N SER A 25 -4.12 -15.72 -5.84
CA SER A 25 -4.78 -15.44 -4.56
C SER A 25 -4.58 -13.99 -4.09
N LEU A 26 -3.45 -13.37 -4.41
CA LEU A 26 -3.13 -11.98 -4.06
C LEU A 26 -3.54 -10.96 -5.13
N GLY A 27 -4.01 -11.42 -6.29
CA GLY A 27 -4.36 -10.55 -7.42
C GLY A 27 -3.15 -9.75 -7.95
N VAL A 28 -1.98 -10.40 -8.02
CA VAL A 28 -0.71 -9.81 -8.49
C VAL A 28 -0.39 -10.33 -9.89
N SER A 29 -0.27 -9.40 -10.84
CA SER A 29 0.07 -9.66 -12.24
C SER A 29 1.55 -9.40 -12.52
N VAL A 30 2.02 -9.81 -13.70
CA VAL A 30 3.39 -9.54 -14.13
C VAL A 30 3.55 -8.04 -14.32
N GLY A 31 4.54 -7.45 -13.65
CA GLY A 31 4.81 -6.01 -13.68
C GLY A 31 4.14 -5.22 -12.55
N ASP A 32 3.25 -5.85 -11.77
CA ASP A 32 2.63 -5.18 -10.62
C ASP A 32 3.69 -4.84 -9.56
N PRO A 33 3.66 -3.62 -9.00
CA PRO A 33 4.56 -3.24 -7.93
C PRO A 33 4.20 -3.99 -6.64
N MET A 34 5.23 -4.39 -5.91
CA MET A 34 5.13 -5.07 -4.63
C MET A 34 5.92 -4.29 -3.60
N GLU A 35 5.36 -4.12 -2.42
CA GLU A 35 6.00 -3.51 -1.28
C GLU A 35 6.65 -4.58 -0.40
N ILE A 36 7.86 -4.31 0.07
CA ILE A 36 8.66 -5.23 0.88
C ILE A 36 8.84 -4.61 2.26
N PHE A 37 8.34 -5.31 3.28
CA PHE A 37 8.52 -4.97 4.68
C PHE A 37 9.43 -5.98 5.35
N LEU A 38 10.16 -5.51 6.37
CA LEU A 38 10.97 -6.33 7.26
C LEU A 38 10.30 -6.30 8.64
N GLU A 39 9.99 -7.48 9.18
CA GLU A 39 9.47 -7.65 10.54
C GLU A 39 10.25 -8.79 11.20
N ASP A 40 11.05 -8.46 12.22
CA ASP A 40 12.00 -9.36 12.87
C ASP A 40 12.92 -10.09 11.86
N ASP A 41 12.76 -11.41 11.72
CA ASP A 41 13.49 -12.28 10.81
C ASP A 41 12.69 -12.65 9.55
N LYS A 42 11.59 -11.93 9.27
CA LYS A 42 10.64 -12.23 8.20
C LYS A 42 10.60 -11.12 7.17
N ILE A 43 10.45 -11.54 5.91
CA ILE A 43 10.12 -10.65 4.80
C ILE A 43 8.60 -10.75 4.58
N ILE A 44 7.93 -9.60 4.62
CA ILE A 44 6.50 -9.50 4.34
C ILE A 44 6.32 -8.79 3.00
N LEU A 45 5.63 -9.46 2.08
CA LEU A 45 5.30 -8.93 0.77
C LEU A 45 3.84 -8.49 0.74
N LYS A 46 3.59 -7.23 0.38
CA LYS A 46 2.25 -6.68 0.19
C LYS A 46 2.11 -6.16 -1.24
N LYS A 47 0.91 -6.23 -1.81
CA LYS A 47 0.62 -5.53 -3.06
C LYS A 47 0.83 -4.03 -2.81
N TYR A 48 1.59 -3.37 -3.68
CA TYR A 48 1.79 -1.93 -3.56
C TYR A 48 0.53 -1.23 -4.08
N GLU A 49 -0.19 -0.58 -3.17
CA GLU A 49 -1.39 0.20 -3.47
C GLU A 49 -1.05 1.69 -3.27
N THR A 50 -0.73 2.39 -4.36
CA THR A 50 -0.52 3.85 -4.36
C THR A 50 -1.80 4.65 -4.14
N ASP A 51 -2.93 3.98 -4.32
CA ASP A 51 -4.23 4.58 -4.49
C ASP A 51 -4.62 5.40 -3.26
N ARG A 52 -4.11 5.04 -2.09
CA ARG A 52 -4.41 5.71 -0.81
C ARG A 52 -3.49 6.85 -0.45
N THR A 53 -2.63 7.33 -1.34
CA THR A 53 -1.71 8.44 -0.99
C THR A 53 -2.48 9.68 -0.59
N CYS A 54 -2.19 10.25 0.58
CA CYS A 54 -2.84 11.48 1.01
C CYS A 54 -2.46 12.63 0.08
N ALA A 55 -3.47 13.31 -0.47
CA ALA A 55 -3.27 14.44 -1.39
C ALA A 55 -2.60 15.66 -0.76
N ILE A 56 -2.60 15.78 0.58
CA ILE A 56 -2.04 16.92 1.32
C ILE A 56 -0.66 16.61 1.88
N THR A 57 -0.50 15.46 2.56
CA THR A 57 0.74 15.12 3.26
C THR A 57 1.66 14.20 2.47
N GLY A 58 1.15 13.53 1.42
CA GLY A 58 1.88 12.49 0.69
C GLY A 58 2.06 11.18 1.47
N GLU A 59 1.50 11.08 2.68
CA GLU A 59 1.56 9.87 3.50
C GLU A 59 0.70 8.75 2.89
N ILE A 60 1.21 7.52 2.87
CA ILE A 60 0.44 6.32 2.50
C ILE A 60 0.14 5.57 3.80
N LEU A 61 -1.05 5.77 4.33
CA LEU A 61 -1.52 5.09 5.55
C LEU A 61 -2.75 4.25 5.25
N ASN A 62 -2.93 3.17 6.01
CA ASN A 62 -4.14 2.35 5.89
C ASN A 62 -5.38 3.12 6.35
N GLU A 63 -5.22 4.11 7.26
CA GLU A 63 -6.30 4.97 7.74
C GLU A 63 -6.66 6.11 6.78
N ASN A 64 -5.95 6.28 5.65
CA ASN A 64 -6.28 7.31 4.68
C ASN A 64 -7.68 7.04 4.09
N VAL A 65 -8.55 8.05 4.18
CA VAL A 65 -9.96 7.95 3.81
C VAL A 65 -10.15 8.57 2.43
N GLU A 66 -10.90 7.88 1.57
CA GLU A 66 -11.33 8.43 0.28
C GLU A 66 -12.46 9.45 0.48
N SER A 67 -12.40 10.57 -0.24
CA SER A 67 -13.44 11.58 -0.24
C SER A 67 -14.74 11.05 -0.83
N THR A 68 -15.86 11.30 -0.15
CA THR A 68 -17.21 10.96 -0.63
C THR A 68 -17.60 11.76 -1.88
N TYR A 69 -17.01 12.93 -2.10
CA TYR A 69 -17.37 13.83 -3.19
C TYR A 69 -16.48 13.67 -4.44
N VAL A 70 -15.24 13.22 -4.26
CA VAL A 70 -14.26 13.08 -5.34
C VAL A 70 -13.59 11.72 -5.24
N LYS A 71 -13.93 10.82 -6.16
CA LYS A 71 -13.30 9.51 -6.27
C LYS A 71 -11.80 9.66 -6.56
N GLY A 72 -10.97 8.89 -5.86
CA GLY A 72 -9.51 8.94 -5.98
C GLY A 72 -8.83 10.02 -5.14
N LEU A 73 -9.59 10.87 -4.42
CA LEU A 73 -9.00 11.81 -3.48
C LEU A 73 -8.92 11.17 -2.09
N TYR A 74 -7.70 10.93 -1.61
CA TYR A 74 -7.46 10.37 -0.28
C TYR A 74 -6.87 11.40 0.67
N LEU A 75 -7.30 11.37 1.93
CA LEU A 75 -6.79 12.23 3.00
C LEU A 75 -6.37 11.40 4.20
N SER A 76 -5.16 11.63 4.70
CA SER A 76 -4.76 11.17 6.03
C SER A 76 -5.48 11.97 7.11
N PRO A 77 -5.63 11.44 8.34
CA PRO A 77 -6.25 12.19 9.44
C PRO A 77 -5.60 13.58 9.62
N ARG A 78 -4.27 13.64 9.55
CA ARG A 78 -3.49 14.87 9.62
C ARG A 78 -3.74 15.78 8.40
N GLY A 79 -3.75 15.21 7.19
CA GLY A 79 -4.02 15.95 5.96
C GLY A 79 -5.40 16.61 5.95
N ALA A 80 -6.41 15.91 6.48
CA ALA A 80 -7.76 16.44 6.62
C ALA A 80 -7.83 17.63 7.58
N GLU A 81 -7.13 17.57 8.72
CA GLU A 81 -7.05 18.70 9.67
C GLU A 81 -6.38 19.94 9.06
N ILE A 82 -5.31 19.75 8.30
CA ILE A 82 -4.61 20.84 7.60
C ILE A 82 -5.56 21.51 6.61
N LEU A 83 -6.21 20.70 5.76
CA LEU A 83 -7.14 21.20 4.75
C LEU A 83 -8.33 21.93 5.38
N LEU A 84 -8.88 21.40 6.47
CA LEU A 84 -10.00 22.05 7.16
C LEU A 84 -9.62 23.43 7.70
N LYS A 85 -8.44 23.57 8.30
CA LYS A 85 -7.94 24.85 8.81
C LYS A 85 -7.74 25.86 7.69
N GLU A 86 -7.17 25.44 6.56
CA GLU A 86 -6.97 26.29 5.39
C GLU A 86 -8.29 26.76 4.77
N LEU A 87 -9.28 25.89 4.66
CA LEU A 87 -10.60 26.27 4.15
C LEU A 87 -11.29 27.26 5.09
N GLN A 88 -11.22 27.03 6.41
CA GLN A 88 -11.80 27.93 7.40
C GLN A 88 -11.18 29.32 7.39
N SER A 89 -9.88 29.45 7.06
CA SER A 89 -9.21 30.75 6.98
C SER A 89 -9.56 31.56 5.73
N HIS A 90 -10.00 30.91 4.65
CA HIS A 90 -10.36 31.57 3.39
C HIS A 90 -11.87 31.82 3.23
N THR A 91 -12.68 31.30 4.17
CA THR A 91 -14.14 31.45 4.16
C THR A 91 -14.62 32.46 5.23
N GLN A 92 -13.69 33.24 5.81
CA GLN A 92 -13.97 34.39 6.68
C GLN A 92 -13.59 35.69 5.99
#